data_AF-A0AAX1ZR38-F1
#
_entry.id   AF-A0AAX1ZR38-F1
#
_cell.length_a   1.000
_cell.length_b   1.000
_cell.length_c   1.000
_cell.angle_alpha   90.00
_cell.angle_beta   90.00
_cell.angle_gamma   90.00
#
_symmetry.space_group_name_H-M   'P 1'
#
loop_
_entity.id
_entity.type
_entity.pdbx_description
1 polymer ?
#
loop_
_entity_poly.entity_id
_entity_poly.type
_entity_poly.pdbx_seq_one_letter_code
_entity_poly.pdbx_strand_id
1 'polypeptide(L)'
;MIKLEGTIINVFTQQGGTSKKTGEAFEARDKIQLMGEHELPNGSIKNELIDLTVENGKEYETLKGKRVSIPCGVFVTGRNPIFYVTKGATPKLLNQV
;
A
#
# COMPACT_ATOMS: atom_id res chain seq x y z
N MET A 1 0.93 10.08 -11.52
CA MET A 1 0.23 9.48 -10.36
C MET A 1 -0.24 8.11 -10.80
N ILE A 2 0.17 7.05 -10.10
CA ILE A 2 -0.21 5.68 -10.44
C ILE A 2 -1.45 5.30 -9.62
N LYS A 3 -2.26 4.37 -10.13
CA LYS A 3 -3.34 3.77 -9.35
C LYS A 3 -2.95 2.34 -9.05
N LEU A 4 -2.96 1.98 -7.78
CA LEU A 4 -2.84 0.59 -7.38
C LEU A 4 -4.24 0.04 -7.11
N GLU A 5 -4.50 -1.11 -7.70
CA GLU A 5 -5.75 -1.83 -7.56
C GLU A 5 -5.48 -3.17 -6.90
N GLY A 6 -6.35 -3.54 -5.96
CA GLY A 6 -6.17 -4.77 -5.21
C GLY A 6 -7.11 -4.86 -4.02
N THR A 7 -6.98 -5.94 -3.27
CA THR A 7 -7.78 -6.19 -2.07
C THR A 7 -7.02 -5.75 -0.84
N ILE A 8 -7.64 -4.93 0.03
CA ILE A 8 -7.02 -4.58 1.31
C ILE A 8 -7.08 -5.79 2.23
N ILE A 9 -5.92 -6.35 2.59
CA ILE A 9 -5.83 -7.55 3.44
C ILE A 9 -5.59 -7.17 4.89
N ASN A 10 -4.83 -6.10 5.12
CA ASN A 10 -4.46 -5.69 6.47
C ASN A 10 -4.32 -4.17 6.60
N VAL A 11 -4.46 -3.68 7.82
CA VAL A 11 -4.17 -2.31 8.24
C VAL A 11 -3.32 -2.43 9.51
N PHE A 12 -2.18 -1.73 9.55
CA PHE A 12 -1.27 -1.80 10.69
C PHE A 12 -0.44 -0.52 10.83
N THR A 13 0.04 -0.25 12.03
CA THR A 13 0.98 0.84 12.28
C THR A 13 2.39 0.28 12.36
N GLN A 14 3.27 0.76 11.48
CA GLN A 14 4.70 0.54 11.62
C GLN A 14 5.24 1.46 12.72
N GLN A 15 5.72 0.87 13.81
CA GLN A 15 6.34 1.63 14.89
C GLN A 15 7.55 2.41 14.36
N GLY A 16 7.69 3.65 14.82
CA GLY A 16 8.85 4.48 14.55
C GLY A 16 10.11 3.91 15.22
N GLY A 17 11.26 4.42 14.82
CA GLY A 17 12.54 4.00 15.39
C GLY A 17 13.71 4.54 14.61
N THR A 18 14.87 3.91 14.78
CA THR A 18 16.09 4.26 14.06
C THR A 18 16.37 3.21 12.99
N SER A 19 16.53 3.65 11.75
CA SER A 19 16.88 2.76 10.64
C SER A 19 18.25 2.16 10.90
N LYS A 20 18.33 0.83 11.09
CA LYS A 20 19.62 0.13 11.28
C LYS A 20 20.59 0.29 10.09
N LYS A 21 20.06 0.66 8.91
CA LYS A 21 20.85 0.87 7.68
C LYS A 21 21.39 2.29 7.55
N THR A 22 20.57 3.29 7.84
CA THR A 22 20.95 4.71 7.61
C THR A 22 21.29 5.46 8.89
N GLY A 23 20.95 4.92 10.06
CA GLY A 23 21.09 5.59 11.35
C GLY A 23 20.06 6.70 11.57
N GLU A 24 19.16 6.95 10.62
CA GLU A 24 18.16 8.02 10.70
C GLU A 24 16.95 7.59 11.51
N ALA A 25 16.46 8.50 12.37
CA ALA A 25 15.18 8.34 13.04
C ALA A 25 14.04 8.48 12.04
N PHE A 26 13.03 7.63 12.15
CA PHE A 26 11.80 7.71 11.40
C PHE A 26 10.60 7.60 12.33
N GLU A 27 9.60 8.42 12.07
CA GLU A 27 8.34 8.45 12.80
C GLU A 27 7.50 7.19 12.53
N ALA A 28 6.59 6.89 13.46
CA ALA A 28 5.59 5.86 13.25
C ALA A 28 4.70 6.21 12.06
N ARG A 29 4.29 5.20 11.29
CA ARG A 29 3.49 5.37 10.08
C ARG A 29 2.39 4.34 10.01
N ASP A 30 1.18 4.79 9.70
CA ASP A 30 0.09 3.90 9.37
C ASP A 30 0.28 3.35 7.96
N LYS A 31 -0.02 2.07 7.81
CA LYS A 31 0.11 1.32 6.57
C LYS A 31 -1.10 0.45 6.32
N ILE A 32 -1.39 0.27 5.05
CA ILE A 32 -2.31 -0.76 4.58
C ILE A 32 -1.52 -1.74 3.73
N GLN A 33 -1.94 -3.00 3.77
CA GLN A 33 -1.36 -4.07 2.98
C GLN A 33 -2.36 -4.45 1.89
N LEU A 34 -2.01 -4.11 0.65
CA LEU A 34 -2.83 -4.33 -0.53
C LEU A 34 -2.34 -5.58 -1.28
N MET A 35 -3.23 -6.50 -1.57
CA MET A 35 -2.93 -7.64 -2.45
C MET A 35 -3.30 -7.26 -3.89
N GLY A 36 -2.28 -7.02 -4.70
CA GLY A 36 -2.39 -6.81 -6.13
C GLY A 36 -2.19 -8.11 -6.90
N GLU A 37 -2.69 -8.14 -8.13
CA GLU A 37 -2.55 -9.27 -9.05
C GLU A 37 -1.69 -8.83 -10.24
N HIS A 38 -0.66 -9.61 -10.54
CA HIS A 38 0.19 -9.43 -11.70
C HIS A 38 0.08 -10.64 -12.63
N GLU A 39 -0.47 -10.43 -13.81
CA GLU A 39 -0.57 -11.46 -14.84
C GLU A 39 0.81 -11.67 -15.49
N LEU A 40 1.28 -12.91 -15.44
CA LEU A 40 2.57 -13.31 -16.01
C LEU A 40 2.40 -13.63 -17.51
N PRO A 41 3.49 -13.60 -18.31
CA PRO A 41 3.44 -13.92 -19.75
C PRO A 41 2.89 -15.31 -20.08
N ASN A 42 2.89 -16.24 -19.12
CA ASN A 42 2.34 -17.58 -19.25
C ASN A 42 0.84 -17.67 -18.86
N GLY A 43 0.18 -16.54 -18.61
CA GLY A 43 -1.22 -16.45 -18.19
C GLY A 43 -1.49 -16.81 -16.72
N SER A 44 -0.45 -17.10 -15.92
CA SER A 44 -0.62 -17.32 -14.48
C SER A 44 -0.75 -15.98 -13.74
N ILE A 45 -1.57 -15.96 -12.69
CA ILE A 45 -1.67 -14.78 -11.81
C ILE A 45 -0.70 -14.92 -10.64
N LYS A 46 0.18 -13.94 -10.50
CA LYS A 46 1.06 -13.79 -9.34
C LYS A 46 0.49 -12.73 -8.42
N ASN A 47 0.07 -13.14 -7.22
CA ASN A 47 -0.34 -12.19 -6.19
C ASN A 47 0.89 -11.53 -5.55
N GLU A 48 0.82 -10.21 -5.38
CA GLU A 48 1.86 -9.42 -4.73
C GLU A 48 1.26 -8.61 -3.58
N LEU A 49 1.93 -8.64 -2.43
CA LEU A 49 1.56 -7.84 -1.28
C LEU A 49 2.37 -6.54 -1.31
N ILE A 50 1.65 -5.42 -1.27
CA ILE A 50 2.22 -4.08 -1.34
C ILE A 50 1.82 -3.33 -0.07
N ASP A 51 2.83 -2.84 0.64
CA ASP A 51 2.64 -1.93 1.77
C ASP A 51 2.49 -0.49 1.26
N LEU A 52 1.34 0.11 1.54
CA LEU A 52 1.03 1.50 1.22
C LEU A 52 1.02 2.32 2.50
N THR A 53 1.88 3.33 2.56
CA THR A 53 1.84 4.32 3.66
C THR A 53 0.62 5.23 3.50
N VAL A 54 -0.15 5.41 4.56
CA VAL A 54 -1.37 6.23 4.59
C VAL A 54 -1.30 7.26 5.71
N GLU A 55 -2.09 8.33 5.60
CA GLU A 55 -2.17 9.36 6.64
C GLU A 55 -2.93 8.86 7.88
N ASN A 56 -4.00 8.08 7.67
CA ASN A 56 -4.84 7.53 8.73
C ASN A 56 -5.27 6.09 8.37
N GLY A 57 -4.72 5.09 9.07
CA GLY A 57 -5.05 3.69 8.83
C GLY A 57 -6.52 3.36 9.09
N LYS A 58 -7.16 4.06 10.03
CA LYS A 58 -8.54 3.76 10.46
C LYS A 58 -9.57 3.91 9.35
N GLU A 59 -9.30 4.78 8.37
CA GLU A 59 -10.18 5.01 7.21
C GLU A 59 -10.30 3.75 6.33
N TYR A 60 -9.28 2.89 6.37
CA TYR A 60 -9.17 1.69 5.55
C TYR A 60 -9.62 0.42 6.27
N GLU A 61 -9.81 0.45 7.60
CA GLU A 61 -10.29 -0.72 8.36
C GLU A 61 -11.63 -1.23 7.85
N THR A 62 -12.55 -0.33 7.54
CA THR A 62 -13.88 -0.66 6.99
C THR A 62 -13.84 -1.18 5.54
N LEU A 63 -12.69 -1.06 4.88
CA LEU A 63 -12.43 -1.48 3.51
C LEU A 63 -11.63 -2.79 3.44
N LYS A 64 -11.29 -3.39 4.58
CA LYS A 64 -10.64 -4.72 4.62
C LYS A 64 -11.51 -5.77 3.93
N GLY A 65 -10.86 -6.63 3.16
CA GLY A 65 -11.48 -7.64 2.32
C GLY A 65 -12.11 -7.10 1.02
N LYS A 66 -12.14 -5.77 0.82
CA LYS A 66 -12.72 -5.17 -0.38
C LYS A 66 -11.65 -4.85 -1.42
N ARG A 67 -12.03 -4.97 -2.69
CA ARG A 67 -11.20 -4.53 -3.81
C ARG A 67 -11.35 -3.03 -4.01
N VAL A 68 -10.23 -2.32 -4.08
CA VAL A 68 -10.19 -0.85 -4.17
C VAL A 68 -9.19 -0.40 -5.23
N SER A 69 -9.39 0.80 -5.76
CA SER A 69 -8.44 1.54 -6.60
C SER A 69 -7.97 2.77 -5.81
N ILE A 70 -6.68 2.86 -5.54
CA ILE A 70 -6.08 3.91 -4.70
C ILE A 70 -5.08 4.71 -5.53
N PRO A 71 -5.27 6.03 -5.68
CA PRO A 71 -4.23 6.90 -6.22
C PRO A 71 -3.03 6.94 -5.28
N CYS A 72 -1.85 6.59 -5.79
CA CYS A 72 -0.63 6.53 -4.99
C CYS A 72 0.57 7.13 -5.73
N GLY A 73 1.53 7.56 -4.93
CA GLY A 73 2.88 7.87 -5.35
C GLY A 73 3.82 6.70 -5.07
N VAL A 74 4.91 6.66 -5.81
CA VAL A 74 6.03 5.75 -5.56
C VAL A 74 7.32 6.55 -5.62
N PHE A 75 8.23 6.26 -4.70
CA PHE A 75 9.62 6.67 -4.80
C PHE A 75 10.51 5.47 -4.50
N VAL A 76 11.74 5.48 -5.00
CA VAL A 76 12.67 4.36 -4.83
C VAL A 76 13.77 4.78 -3.88
N THR A 77 13.93 4.01 -2.80
CA THR A 77 15.08 4.15 -1.90
C THR A 77 16.00 2.95 -2.11
N GLY A 78 17.13 3.18 -2.77
CA GLY A 78 18.06 2.12 -3.18
C GLY A 78 17.43 1.22 -4.25
N ARG A 79 17.02 0.01 -3.85
CA ARG A 79 16.36 -0.97 -4.74
C ARG A 79 14.92 -1.29 -4.35
N ASN A 80 14.38 -0.65 -3.32
CA ASN A 80 13.04 -0.96 -2.81
C ASN A 80 12.08 0.19 -3.16
N PRO A 81 11.00 -0.07 -3.92
CA PRO A 81 9.96 0.91 -4.13
C PRO A 81 9.17 1.10 -2.83
N ILE A 82 8.91 2.35 -2.47
CA ILE A 82 8.08 2.72 -1.32
C ILE A 82 6.83 3.40 -1.87
N PHE A 83 5.69 2.79 -1.59
CA PHE A 83 4.38 3.28 -2.01
C PHE A 83 3.72 4.08 -0.89
N TYR A 84 3.07 5.18 -1.27
CA TYR A 84 2.34 6.04 -0.35
C TYR A 84 1.08 6.59 -1.02
N VAL A 85 0.03 6.76 -0.23
CA VAL A 85 -1.19 7.44 -0.66
C VAL A 85 -0.92 8.94 -0.62
N THR A 86 -1.28 9.64 -1.70
CA THR A 86 -1.09 11.10 -1.76
C THR A 86 -2.07 11.78 -0.82
N LYS A 87 -1.65 12.87 -0.19
CA LYS A 87 -2.49 13.63 0.75
C LYS A 87 -3.86 13.97 0.13
N GLY A 88 -4.94 13.62 0.84
CA GLY A 88 -6.31 13.85 0.39
C GLY A 88 -6.83 12.89 -0.69
N ALA A 89 -6.05 11.88 -1.12
CA ALA A 89 -6.55 10.86 -2.02
C ALA A 89 -7.42 9.84 -1.28
N THR A 90 -8.62 9.61 -1.81
CA THR A 90 -9.59 8.66 -1.25
C THR A 90 -9.60 7.37 -2.07
N PRO A 91 -9.63 6.19 -1.41
CA PRO A 91 -9.81 4.93 -2.11
C PRO A 91 -11.18 4.89 -2.81
N LYS A 92 -11.23 4.32 -4.02
CA LYS A 92 -12.48 4.02 -4.71
C LYS A 92 -12.77 2.53 -4.60
N LEU A 93 -13.96 2.19 -4.11
CA LEU A 93 -14.41 0.81 -4.11
C LEU A 93 -14.60 0.33 -5.54
N LEU A 94 -14.04 -0.82 -5.87
CA LEU A 94 -14.30 -1.50 -7.13
C LEU A 94 -15.31 -2.60 -6.84
N ASN A 95 -16.45 -2.59 -7.54
CA ASN A 95 -17.37 -3.71 -7.47
C ASN A 95 -16.67 -4.95 -8.04
N GLN A 96 -16.74 -6.06 -7.32
CA GLN A 96 -16.44 -7.36 -7.93
C GLN A 96 -17.51 -7.60 -9.00
N VAL A 97 -17.08 -7.63 -10.26
CA VAL A 97 -17.91 -8.04 -11.40
C VAL A 97 -18.08 -9.55 -11.36
#